data_AF-A0A2E3DDF5-F1
#
_entry.id   AF-A0A2E3DDF5-F1
#
_cell.length_a   1.000
_cell.length_b   1.000
_cell.length_c   1.000
_cell.angle_alpha   90.00
_cell.angle_beta   90.00
_cell.angle_gamma   90.00
#
_symmetry.space_group_name_H-M   'P 1'
#
loop_
_entity.id
_entity.type
_entity.pdbx_description
1 polymer ?
#
loop_
_entity_poly.entity_id
_entity_poly.type
_entity_poly.pdbx_seq_one_letter_code
_entity_poly.pdbx_strand_id
1 'polypeptide(L)'
;ISAKKTKGQNFCEGKAMAKDKTPGGVIVPPTYQQPYDDMDAEQRALWRDVVQSQRSDWFAPSHRPMLRDYVDSAILAHELKQRARELLAVDDVKTATELMAHAATQSRVMLAAARSLRITMQSQRPPPKNTAEKARETRAAADDQLGWESMFESDDGFAN
;
A
#
# COMPACT_ATOMS: atom_id res chain seq x y z
N ILE A 1 -48.60 11.50 43.04
CA ILE A 1 -48.76 12.98 43.09
C ILE A 1 -47.62 13.53 43.93
N SER A 2 -46.99 14.64 43.52
CA SER A 2 -45.84 15.32 44.14
C SER A 2 -44.47 14.65 43.95
N ALA A 3 -43.38 15.37 43.67
CA ALA A 3 -43.18 16.75 43.22
C ALA A 3 -41.76 16.83 42.63
N LYS A 4 -41.62 17.52 41.51
CA LYS A 4 -40.34 17.86 40.89
C LYS A 4 -39.56 18.82 41.80
N LYS A 5 -38.25 18.65 41.92
CA LYS A 5 -37.35 19.74 42.33
C LYS A 5 -36.03 19.72 41.55
N THR A 6 -36.01 20.61 40.56
CA THR A 6 -34.87 21.17 39.84
C THR A 6 -34.02 22.04 40.77
N LYS A 7 -32.68 21.91 40.75
CA LYS A 7 -31.73 23.03 40.79
C LYS A 7 -30.28 22.56 40.74
N GLY A 8 -29.52 23.16 39.83
CA GLY A 8 -28.07 22.98 39.73
C GLY A 8 -27.50 23.51 38.41
N GLN A 9 -28.02 24.63 37.92
CA GLN A 9 -27.40 25.37 36.82
C GLN A 9 -26.19 26.11 37.37
N ASN A 10 -24.98 25.64 37.05
CA ASN A 10 -23.78 26.46 37.13
C ASN A 10 -23.60 27.14 35.78
N PHE A 11 -23.94 28.43 35.79
CA PHE A 11 -23.78 29.40 34.72
C PHE A 11 -22.30 29.81 34.70
N CYS A 12 -21.51 29.23 33.79
CA CYS A 12 -20.18 29.74 33.51
C CYS A 12 -20.31 30.95 32.60
N GLU A 13 -20.04 32.11 33.16
CA GLU A 13 -20.00 33.41 32.52
C GLU A 13 -19.13 33.39 31.26
N GLY A 14 -19.72 33.83 30.15
CA GLY A 14 -19.05 34.03 28.89
C GLY A 14 -18.01 35.15 29.00
N LYS A 15 -16.73 34.76 29.06
CA LYS A 15 -15.66 35.65 28.60
C LYS A 15 -15.75 35.74 27.08
N ALA A 16 -16.21 36.89 26.60
CA ALA A 16 -16.11 37.29 25.20
C ALA A 16 -14.63 37.32 24.80
N MET A 17 -14.15 36.20 24.23
CA MET A 17 -12.86 36.14 23.56
C MET A 17 -12.94 37.05 22.33
N ALA A 18 -11.99 37.97 22.25
CA ALA A 18 -11.77 38.84 21.12
C ALA A 18 -11.83 38.03 19.82
N LYS A 19 -12.69 38.46 18.89
CA LYS A 19 -12.69 37.96 17.52
C LYS A 19 -11.39 38.42 16.86
N ASP A 20 -10.36 37.60 16.95
CA ASP A 20 -9.21 37.70 16.06
C ASP A 20 -9.75 37.55 14.64
N LYS A 21 -9.79 38.67 13.91
CA LYS A 21 -10.02 38.68 12.47
C LYS A 21 -8.77 38.07 11.85
N THR A 22 -8.72 36.75 11.73
CA THR A 22 -7.76 36.09 10.85
C THR A 22 -7.96 36.69 9.45
N PRO A 23 -6.98 37.43 8.89
CA PRO A 23 -7.11 37.93 7.52
C PRO A 23 -7.33 36.73 6.62
N GLY A 24 -8.33 36.83 5.73
CA GLY A 24 -8.78 35.74 4.86
C GLY A 24 -7.59 35.04 4.21
N GLY A 25 -7.24 33.87 4.74
CA GLY A 25 -6.16 33.07 4.23
C GLY A 25 -6.48 32.76 2.78
N VAL A 26 -5.59 33.15 1.87
CA VAL A 26 -5.66 32.74 0.47
C VAL A 26 -5.66 31.23 0.47
N ILE A 27 -6.81 30.62 0.14
CA ILE A 27 -6.94 29.17 -0.03
C ILE A 27 -6.20 28.86 -1.33
N VAL A 28 -4.89 28.61 -1.23
CA VAL A 28 -4.10 28.13 -2.36
C VAL A 28 -4.57 26.70 -2.65
N PRO A 29 -5.07 26.42 -3.87
CA PRO A 29 -5.51 25.08 -4.20
C PRO A 29 -4.33 24.10 -4.08
N PRO A 30 -4.55 22.88 -3.57
CA PRO A 30 -3.51 21.87 -3.50
C PRO A 30 -2.94 21.59 -4.90
N THR A 31 -1.63 21.76 -5.06
CA THR A 31 -0.93 21.45 -6.31
C THR A 31 -0.61 19.96 -6.36
N TYR A 32 -1.32 19.23 -7.23
CA TYR A 32 -1.08 17.82 -7.48
C TYR A 32 -0.16 17.60 -8.70
N GLN A 33 0.60 16.51 -8.68
CA GLN A 33 1.39 16.07 -9.84
C GLN A 33 0.46 15.73 -11.01
N GLN A 34 0.68 16.40 -12.14
CA GLN A 34 -0.07 16.13 -13.37
C GLN A 34 0.41 14.82 -14.02
N PRO A 35 -0.48 14.06 -14.68
CA PRO A 35 -0.08 12.90 -15.48
C PRO A 35 0.79 13.32 -16.67
N TYR A 36 1.39 12.35 -17.37
CA TYR A 36 2.09 12.61 -18.61
C TYR A 36 1.09 12.78 -19.77
N ASP A 37 1.47 13.56 -20.78
CA ASP A 37 0.61 13.88 -21.93
C ASP A 37 0.41 12.69 -22.89
N ASP A 38 1.33 11.73 -22.86
CA ASP A 38 1.31 10.50 -23.66
C ASP A 38 0.44 9.39 -23.05
N MET A 39 -0.10 9.60 -21.84
CA MET A 39 -0.94 8.61 -21.17
C MET A 39 -2.36 8.61 -21.73
N ASP A 40 -2.93 7.42 -21.88
CA ASP A 40 -4.31 7.25 -22.30
C ASP A 40 -5.32 7.78 -21.26
N ALA A 41 -6.62 7.68 -21.56
CA ALA A 41 -7.65 8.20 -20.66
C ALA A 41 -7.75 7.41 -19.33
N GLU A 42 -7.54 6.09 -19.36
CA GLU A 42 -7.67 5.20 -18.22
C GLU A 42 -6.48 5.33 -17.27
N GLN A 43 -5.27 5.33 -17.82
CA GLN A 43 -4.02 5.64 -17.13
C GLN A 43 -4.08 7.02 -16.46
N ARG A 44 -4.57 8.05 -17.16
CA ARG A 44 -4.73 9.39 -16.57
C ARG A 44 -5.77 9.42 -15.45
N ALA A 45 -6.85 8.65 -15.57
CA ALA A 45 -7.84 8.53 -14.52
C ALA A 45 -7.23 7.87 -13.27
N LEU A 46 -6.59 6.71 -13.43
CA LEU A 46 -5.94 6.00 -12.34
C LEU A 46 -4.83 6.84 -11.69
N TRP A 47 -4.02 7.56 -12.47
CA TRP A 47 -3.02 8.48 -11.95
C TRP A 47 -3.65 9.54 -11.04
N ARG A 48 -4.71 10.19 -11.51
CA ARG A 48 -5.40 11.23 -10.74
C ARG A 48 -5.99 10.66 -9.45
N ASP A 49 -6.64 9.50 -9.52
CA ASP A 49 -7.22 8.85 -8.34
C ASP A 49 -6.15 8.55 -7.29
N VAL A 50 -5.01 8.01 -7.71
CA VAL A 50 -3.87 7.72 -6.82
C VAL A 50 -3.31 8.98 -6.20
N VAL A 51 -3.05 10.01 -7.00
CA VAL A 51 -2.47 11.28 -6.52
C VAL A 51 -3.43 12.03 -5.60
N GLN A 52 -4.74 12.01 -5.90
CA GLN A 52 -5.78 12.66 -5.09
C GLN A 52 -6.11 11.88 -3.82
N SER A 53 -5.85 10.57 -3.77
CA SER A 53 -6.02 9.75 -2.56
C SER A 53 -5.05 10.12 -1.44
N GLN A 54 -3.96 10.84 -1.76
CA GLN A 54 -2.94 11.26 -0.82
C GLN A 54 -2.96 12.78 -0.62
N ARG A 55 -2.20 13.25 0.37
CA ARG A 55 -1.98 14.69 0.56
C ARG A 55 -1.23 15.27 -0.65
N SER A 56 -1.46 16.54 -0.94
CA SER A 56 -0.86 17.24 -2.08
C SER A 56 0.67 17.31 -2.04
N ASP A 57 1.27 17.26 -0.84
CA ASP A 57 2.71 17.25 -0.61
C ASP A 57 3.33 15.85 -0.57
N TRP A 58 2.52 14.79 -0.73
CA TRP A 58 2.98 13.40 -0.62
C TRP A 58 3.94 12.99 -1.73
N PHE A 59 3.67 13.43 -2.96
CA PHE A 59 4.45 13.05 -4.14
C PHE A 59 5.40 14.16 -4.58
N ALA A 60 6.68 13.98 -4.28
CA ALA A 60 7.75 14.81 -4.83
C ALA A 60 7.84 14.63 -6.36
N PRO A 61 8.35 15.62 -7.11
CA PRO A 61 8.56 15.49 -8.57
C PRO A 61 9.42 14.28 -8.96
N SER A 62 10.36 13.88 -8.09
CA SER A 62 11.20 12.69 -8.26
C SER A 62 10.41 11.38 -8.26
N HIS A 63 9.19 11.36 -7.72
CA HIS A 63 8.32 10.17 -7.70
C HIS A 63 7.53 10.01 -9.01
N ARG A 64 7.51 10.99 -9.92
CA ARG A 64 6.71 10.90 -11.17
C ARG A 64 7.02 9.67 -12.03
N PRO A 65 8.29 9.30 -12.29
CA PRO A 65 8.58 8.09 -13.08
C PRO A 65 8.04 6.82 -12.41
N MET A 66 8.20 6.71 -11.09
CA MET A 66 7.72 5.55 -10.34
C MET A 66 6.19 5.48 -10.27
N LEU A 67 5.50 6.63 -10.23
CA LEU A 67 4.05 6.70 -10.38
C LEU A 67 3.60 6.22 -11.75
N ARG A 68 4.36 6.53 -12.82
CA ARG A 68 4.07 6.05 -14.16
C ARG A 68 4.18 4.53 -14.21
N ASP A 69 5.29 3.97 -13.73
CA ASP A 69 5.50 2.52 -13.70
C ASP A 69 4.39 1.82 -12.91
N TYR A 70 3.96 2.42 -11.79
CA TYR A 70 2.83 1.90 -11.00
C TYR A 70 1.54 1.85 -11.81
N VAL A 71 1.18 2.95 -12.47
CA VAL A 71 -0.05 3.05 -13.28
C VAL A 71 0.01 2.09 -14.47
N ASP A 72 1.13 2.07 -15.20
CA ASP A 72 1.31 1.21 -16.38
C ASP A 72 1.22 -0.27 -16.03
N SER A 73 1.90 -0.71 -14.95
CA SER A 73 1.80 -2.09 -14.48
C SER A 73 0.41 -2.45 -13.96
N ALA A 74 -0.32 -1.50 -13.35
CA ALA A 74 -1.67 -1.73 -12.85
C ALA A 74 -2.68 -1.97 -13.99
N ILE A 75 -2.67 -1.09 -15.01
CA ILE A 75 -3.52 -1.22 -16.18
C ILE A 75 -3.18 -2.50 -16.95
N LEU A 76 -1.91 -2.74 -17.23
CA LEU A 76 -1.48 -3.94 -17.96
C LEU A 76 -1.86 -5.24 -17.21
N ALA A 77 -1.71 -5.26 -15.88
CA ALA A 77 -2.13 -6.42 -15.09
C ALA A 77 -3.65 -6.64 -15.14
N HIS A 78 -4.45 -5.59 -15.28
CA HIS A 78 -5.90 -5.66 -15.42
C HIS A 78 -6.28 -6.20 -16.80
N GLU A 79 -5.75 -5.62 -17.87
CA GLU A 79 -5.99 -6.03 -19.26
C GLU A 79 -5.60 -7.49 -19.50
N LEU A 80 -4.43 -7.91 -19.03
CA LEU A 80 -3.98 -9.31 -19.16
C LEU A 80 -4.95 -10.28 -18.46
N LYS A 81 -5.51 -9.91 -17.30
CA LYS A 81 -6.51 -10.73 -16.60
C LYS A 81 -7.84 -10.77 -17.33
N GLN A 82 -8.29 -9.65 -17.88
CA GLN A 82 -9.50 -9.62 -18.70
C GLN A 82 -9.34 -10.52 -19.92
N ARG A 83 -8.24 -10.35 -20.65
CA ARG A 83 -7.96 -11.15 -21.85
C ARG A 83 -7.81 -12.64 -21.55
N ALA A 84 -7.15 -12.99 -20.45
CA ALA A 84 -7.08 -14.38 -20.02
C ALA A 84 -8.46 -14.99 -19.74
N ARG A 85 -9.40 -14.24 -19.14
CA ARG A 85 -10.77 -14.70 -18.90
C ARG A 85 -11.55 -14.89 -20.21
N GLU A 86 -11.36 -14.01 -21.19
CA GLU A 86 -11.95 -14.16 -22.52
C GLU A 86 -11.45 -15.42 -23.22
N LEU A 87 -10.16 -15.73 -23.11
CA LEU A 87 -9.58 -16.95 -23.69
C LEU A 87 -10.08 -18.23 -23.02
N LEU A 88 -10.29 -18.20 -21.70
CA LEU A 88 -10.91 -19.31 -20.98
C LEU A 88 -12.35 -19.57 -21.43
N ALA A 89 -13.08 -18.55 -21.90
CA ALA A 89 -14.44 -18.71 -22.40
C ALA A 89 -14.48 -19.42 -23.78
N VAL A 90 -13.36 -19.49 -24.49
CA VAL A 90 -13.23 -20.19 -25.79
C VAL A 90 -12.34 -21.44 -25.69
N ASP A 91 -12.15 -21.97 -24.48
CA ASP A 91 -11.34 -23.16 -24.17
C ASP A 91 -9.84 -23.07 -24.56
N ASP A 92 -9.30 -21.87 -24.77
CA ASP A 92 -7.85 -21.67 -24.96
C ASP A 92 -7.12 -21.56 -23.60
N VAL A 93 -7.03 -22.70 -22.92
CA VAL A 93 -6.45 -22.79 -21.56
C VAL A 93 -4.94 -22.47 -21.56
N LYS A 94 -4.23 -22.83 -22.63
CA LYS A 94 -2.77 -22.66 -22.69
C LYS A 94 -2.40 -21.19 -22.72
N THR A 95 -2.93 -20.42 -23.67
CA THR A 95 -2.60 -19.00 -23.76
C THR A 95 -3.20 -18.21 -22.59
N ALA A 96 -4.35 -18.62 -22.06
CA ALA A 96 -4.90 -18.03 -20.84
C ALA A 96 -3.95 -18.18 -19.63
N THR A 97 -3.36 -19.35 -19.42
CA THR A 97 -2.43 -19.58 -18.29
C THR A 97 -1.13 -18.78 -18.44
N GLU A 98 -0.61 -18.66 -19.66
CA GLU A 98 0.54 -17.78 -19.97
C GLU A 98 0.23 -16.31 -19.63
N LEU A 99 -0.92 -15.78 -20.08
CA LEU A 99 -1.34 -14.42 -19.76
C LEU A 99 -1.55 -14.20 -18.26
N MET A 100 -2.10 -15.18 -17.53
CA MET A 100 -2.23 -15.10 -16.08
C MET A 100 -0.85 -15.03 -15.39
N ALA A 101 0.14 -15.77 -15.87
CA ALA A 101 1.51 -15.70 -15.35
C ALA A 101 2.14 -14.32 -15.60
N HIS A 102 1.94 -13.73 -16.78
CA HIS A 102 2.37 -12.36 -17.07
C HIS A 102 1.65 -11.34 -16.19
N ALA A 103 0.34 -11.47 -16.00
CA ALA A 103 -0.44 -10.60 -15.12
C ALA A 103 0.02 -10.68 -13.66
N ALA A 104 0.43 -11.86 -13.18
CA ALA A 104 1.00 -12.04 -11.85
C ALA A 104 2.37 -11.35 -11.71
N THR A 105 3.18 -11.37 -12.76
CA THR A 105 4.44 -10.62 -12.81
C THR A 105 4.20 -9.11 -12.78
N GLN A 106 3.28 -8.60 -13.59
CA GLN A 106 2.91 -7.17 -13.56
C GLN A 106 2.33 -6.74 -12.21
N SER A 107 1.50 -7.59 -11.59
CA SER A 107 0.97 -7.32 -10.24
C SER A 107 2.10 -7.21 -9.20
N ARG A 108 3.18 -8.00 -9.34
CA ARG A 108 4.36 -7.92 -8.45
C ARG A 108 5.15 -6.62 -8.66
N VAL A 109 5.34 -6.21 -9.91
CA VAL A 109 6.00 -4.93 -10.25
C VAL A 109 5.18 -3.75 -9.71
N MET A 110 3.88 -3.74 -9.98
CA MET A 110 2.93 -2.76 -9.43
C MET A 110 3.02 -2.68 -7.91
N LEU A 111 3.01 -3.82 -7.20
CA LEU A 111 3.13 -3.84 -5.73
C LEU A 111 4.49 -3.34 -5.23
N ALA A 112 5.58 -3.62 -5.95
CA ALA A 112 6.90 -3.11 -5.61
C ALA A 112 6.93 -1.58 -5.74
N ALA A 113 6.42 -1.02 -6.85
CA ALA A 113 6.30 0.42 -7.03
C ALA A 113 5.41 1.07 -5.95
N ALA A 114 4.26 0.46 -5.64
CA ALA A 114 3.33 0.95 -4.61
C ALA A 114 3.97 1.00 -3.21
N ARG A 115 4.80 0.01 -2.86
CA ARG A 115 5.55 -0.02 -1.59
C ARG A 115 6.61 1.08 -1.54
N SER A 116 7.35 1.28 -2.63
CA SER A 116 8.35 2.34 -2.74
C SER A 116 7.73 3.74 -2.62
N LEU A 117 6.55 3.93 -3.23
CA LEU A 117 5.75 5.16 -3.10
C LEU A 117 5.02 5.31 -1.76
N ARG A 118 5.08 4.28 -0.91
CA ARG A 118 4.38 4.17 0.38
C ARG A 118 2.86 4.35 0.32
N ILE A 119 2.25 4.02 -0.81
CA ILE A 119 0.80 4.15 -1.01
C ILE A 119 0.04 3.06 -0.22
N THR A 120 0.67 1.91 0.03
CA THR A 120 0.01 0.81 0.76
C THR A 120 -0.12 1.12 2.26
N MET A 121 -1.22 0.71 2.88
CA MET A 121 -1.43 0.87 4.34
C MET A 121 -0.32 0.25 5.19
N GLN A 122 0.28 -0.84 4.71
CA GLN A 122 1.39 -1.50 5.41
C GLN A 122 2.66 -0.65 5.42
N SER A 123 2.96 0.05 4.31
CA SER A 123 4.13 0.94 4.22
C SER A 123 3.99 2.24 5.00
N GLN A 124 2.77 2.61 5.42
CA GLN A 124 2.52 3.81 6.21
C GLN A 124 2.70 3.59 7.71
N ARG A 125 2.66 2.34 8.18
CA ARG A 125 2.81 2.02 9.61
C ARG A 125 4.30 2.00 9.99
N PRO A 126 4.69 2.66 11.09
CA PRO A 126 6.06 2.52 11.61
C PRO A 126 6.31 1.05 11.97
N PRO A 127 7.53 0.53 11.73
CA PRO A 127 7.86 -0.83 12.11
C PRO A 127 7.70 -1.00 13.63
N PRO A 128 7.20 -2.14 14.12
CA PRO A 128 7.15 -2.39 15.54
C PRO A 128 8.57 -2.32 16.13
N LYS A 129 8.72 -1.74 17.33
CA LYS A 129 10.02 -1.46 17.96
C LYS A 129 10.92 -2.70 18.13
N ASN A 130 10.34 -3.90 18.04
CA ASN A 130 11.00 -5.16 18.41
C ASN A 130 11.30 -6.05 17.18
N THR A 131 11.08 -5.55 15.95
CA THR A 131 11.20 -6.37 14.73
C THR A 131 12.64 -6.79 14.45
N ALA A 132 13.61 -5.94 14.76
CA ALA A 132 15.03 -6.23 14.58
C ALA A 132 15.53 -7.29 15.57
N GLU A 133 15.03 -7.28 16.81
CA GLU A 133 15.34 -8.30 17.81
C GLU A 133 14.74 -9.65 17.43
N LYS A 134 13.45 -9.69 17.04
CA LYS A 134 12.81 -10.92 16.57
C LYS A 134 13.46 -11.50 15.32
N ALA A 135 13.88 -10.67 14.36
CA ALA A 135 14.56 -11.15 13.15
C ALA A 135 15.93 -11.77 13.46
N ARG A 136 16.66 -11.24 14.44
CA ARG A 136 17.92 -11.83 14.93
C ARG A 136 17.67 -13.16 15.63
N GLU A 137 16.64 -13.23 16.47
CA GLU A 137 16.23 -14.44 17.18
C GLU A 137 15.84 -15.57 16.22
N THR A 138 15.04 -15.28 15.19
CA THR A 138 14.66 -16.28 14.17
C THR A 138 15.83 -16.77 13.33
N ARG A 139 16.83 -15.93 13.06
CA ARG A 139 18.02 -16.33 12.31
C ARG A 139 18.96 -17.20 13.17
N ALA A 140 19.09 -16.87 14.45
CA ALA A 140 19.84 -17.68 15.40
C ALA A 140 19.20 -19.07 15.61
N ALA A 141 17.86 -19.14 15.64
CA ALA A 141 17.15 -20.42 15.75
C ALA A 141 17.28 -21.31 14.50
N ALA A 142 17.38 -20.71 13.30
CA ALA A 142 17.55 -21.45 12.05
C ALA A 142 18.96 -22.06 11.91
N ASP A 143 19.99 -21.36 12.37
CA ASP A 143 21.37 -21.87 12.37
C ASP A 143 21.54 -23.04 13.36
N ASP A 144 20.81 -23.03 14.49
CA ASP A 144 20.84 -24.13 15.47
C ASP A 144 20.20 -25.42 14.93
N GLN A 145 19.16 -25.30 14.09
CA GLN A 145 18.45 -26.45 13.53
C GLN A 145 19.28 -27.26 12.52
N LEU A 146 20.21 -26.61 11.79
CA LEU A 146 21.14 -27.27 10.86
C LEU A 146 22.28 -28.02 11.57
N GLY A 147 22.53 -27.72 12.86
CA GLY A 147 23.52 -28.43 13.68
C GLY A 147 23.09 -29.84 14.06
N TRP A 148 21.78 -30.11 14.17
CA TRP A 148 21.25 -31.41 14.60
C TRP A 148 21.14 -32.42 13.46
N GLU A 149 20.88 -31.97 12.22
CA GLU A 149 20.81 -32.87 11.05
C GLU A 149 22.19 -33.41 10.65
N SER A 150 23.26 -32.62 10.84
CA SER A 150 24.65 -33.08 10.62
C SER A 150 25.14 -34.15 11.60
N MET A 151 24.38 -34.44 12.67
CA MET A 151 24.78 -35.40 13.71
C MET A 151 24.20 -36.81 13.49
N PHE A 152 23.24 -36.98 12.59
CA PHE A 152 22.58 -38.27 12.32
C PHE A 152 22.99 -38.95 11.00
N GLU A 153 23.84 -38.32 10.18
CA GLU A 153 24.18 -38.81 8.83
C GLU A 153 25.52 -39.59 8.76
N SER A 154 25.92 -40.28 9.84
CA SER A 154 27.23 -40.97 9.92
C SER A 154 27.18 -42.48 10.25
N ASP A 155 26.09 -43.20 10.01
CA ASP A 155 26.02 -44.64 10.32
C ASP A 155 25.33 -45.49 9.23
N ASP A 156 25.78 -45.38 7.98
CA ASP A 156 25.51 -46.38 6.93
C ASP A 156 26.80 -47.08 6.52
N GLY A 157 27.36 -47.83 7.48
CA GLY A 157 28.43 -48.79 7.29
C GLY A 157 27.98 -50.21 7.60
N PHE A 158 26.92 -50.72 6.93
CA PHE A 158 26.51 -52.12 7.06
C PHE A 158 26.76 -52.94 5.79
N ALA A 159 27.81 -53.76 5.91
CA ALA A 159 27.99 -55.12 5.40
C ALA A 159 28.18 -55.38 3.90
N ASN A 160 29.33 -56.00 3.59
CA ASN A 160 29.47 -57.05 2.58
C ASN A 160 30.15 -58.27 3.24
#